data_AF-A0A9E5P927-F1
#
_entry.id   AF-A0A9E5P927-F1
#
_cell.length_a   1.000
_cell.length_b   1.000
_cell.length_c   1.000
_cell.angle_alpha   90.00
_cell.angle_beta   90.00
_cell.angle_gamma   90.00
#
_symmetry.space_group_name_H-M   'P 1'
#
loop_
_entity.id
_entity.type
_entity.pdbx_description
1 polymer ?
#
loop_
_entity_poly.entity_id
_entity_poly.type
_entity_poly.pdbx_seq_one_letter_code
_entity_poly.pdbx_strand_id
1 'polypeptide(L)' 'MRLTRFTDYSLRVLIYLGLREGHLVTIRNVSEAYGISRNHLMKVVSLLTRLGYL' A
#
# COMPACT_ATOMS: atom_id res chain seq x y z
N MET A 1 -3.12 21.13 1.22
CA MET A 1 -2.84 19.67 1.33
C MET A 1 -1.62 19.34 0.47
N ARG A 2 -0.60 18.61 0.98
CA ARG A 2 0.59 18.24 0.20
C ARG A 2 0.61 16.75 -0.08
N LEU A 3 0.35 16.37 -1.33
CA LEU A 3 0.46 14.98 -1.78
C LEU A 3 1.92 14.66 -2.04
N THR A 4 2.47 13.76 -1.22
CA THR A 4 3.84 13.24 -1.41
C THR A 4 3.77 11.89 -2.11
N ARG A 5 4.90 11.40 -2.65
CA ARG A 5 4.99 10.00 -3.13
C ARG A 5 4.55 8.99 -2.08
N PHE A 6 4.85 9.27 -0.81
CA PHE A 6 4.44 8.41 0.28
C PHE A 6 2.90 8.39 0.45
N THR A 7 2.24 9.54 0.34
CA THR A 7 0.77 9.64 0.35
C THR A 7 0.15 8.91 -0.85
N ASP A 8 0.71 9.11 -2.06
CA ASP A 8 0.26 8.42 -3.28
C ASP A 8 0.39 6.89 -3.13
N TYR A 9 1.50 6.39 -2.59
CA TYR A 9 1.69 4.96 -2.36
C TYR A 9 0.69 4.40 -1.34
N SER A 10 0.39 5.14 -0.26
CA SER A 10 -0.65 4.74 0.70
C SER A 10 -2.01 4.57 0.04
N LEU A 11 -2.41 5.53 -0.80
CA LEU A 11 -3.69 5.46 -1.51
C LEU A 11 -3.72 4.27 -2.48
N ARG A 12 -2.63 4.03 -3.24
CA ARG A 12 -2.55 2.89 -4.17
C ARG A 12 -2.62 1.55 -3.45
N VAL A 13 -2.02 1.42 -2.27
CA VAL A 13 -2.13 0.20 -1.43
C VAL A 13 -3.58 -0.03 -1.04
N LEU A 14 -4.27 0.98 -0.51
CA LEU A 14 -5.67 0.86 -0.09
C LEU A 14 -6.59 0.51 -1.26
N ILE A 15 -6.42 1.17 -2.41
CA ILE A 15 -7.19 0.86 -3.63
C ILE A 15 -6.93 -0.58 -4.09
N TYR A 16 -5.67 -1.02 -4.10
CA TYR A 16 -5.32 -2.37 -4.55
C TYR A 16 -5.95 -3.46 -3.66
N LEU A 17 -6.00 -3.21 -2.35
CA LEU A 17 -6.61 -4.13 -1.39
C LEU A 17 -8.14 -4.13 -1.49
N GLY A 18 -8.77 -2.96 -1.63
CA GLY A 18 -10.22 -2.86 -1.82
C GLY A 18 -10.73 -3.53 -3.10
N LEU A 19 -9.90 -3.65 -4.13
CA LEU A 19 -10.22 -4.43 -5.34
C LEU A 19 -10.00 -5.95 -5.18
N ARG A 20 -9.57 -6.42 -4.01
CA ARG A 20 -9.17 -7.81 -3.72
C ARG A 20 -9.72 -8.28 -2.38
N GLU A 21 -10.94 -7.87 -2.04
CA GLU A 21 -11.62 -8.31 -0.84
C GLU A 21 -11.67 -9.84 -0.76
N GLY A 22 -11.35 -10.39 0.42
CA GLY A 22 -11.31 -11.84 0.65
C GLY A 22 -10.04 -12.56 0.20
N HIS A 23 -9.07 -11.86 -0.40
CA HIS A 23 -7.80 -12.46 -0.80
C HIS A 23 -6.62 -11.96 0.04
N LEU A 24 -5.71 -12.87 0.39
CA LEU A 24 -4.43 -12.49 0.99
C LEU A 24 -3.55 -11.79 -0.06
N VAL A 25 -3.22 -10.53 0.21
CA VAL A 25 -2.33 -9.72 -0.62
C VAL A 25 -1.00 -9.52 0.08
N THR A 26 0.09 -9.77 -0.65
CA THR A 26 1.46 -9.55 -0.16
C THR A 26 2.03 -8.23 -0.68
N ILE A 27 3.05 -7.72 0.02
CA ILE A 27 3.83 -6.56 -0.45
C ILE A 27 4.44 -6.82 -1.84
N ARG A 28 4.79 -8.07 -2.15
CA ARG A 28 5.28 -8.46 -3.48
C ARG A 28 4.23 -8.19 -4.57
N ASN A 29 2.96 -8.52 -4.33
CA ASN A 29 1.89 -8.30 -5.30
C ASN A 29 1.73 -6.82 -5.64
N VAL A 30 1.76 -5.94 -4.63
CA VAL A 30 1.64 -4.49 -4.82
C VAL A 30 2.90 -3.92 -5.49
N SER A 31 4.08 -4.45 -5.13
CA SER A 31 5.36 -4.05 -5.71
C SER A 31 5.40 -4.34 -7.21
N GLU A 32 4.99 -5.53 -7.62
CA GLU A 32 4.94 -5.96 -9.02
C GLU A 32 3.84 -5.20 -9.80
N ALA A 33 2.68 -4.96 -9.18
CA ALA A 33 1.57 -4.27 -9.83
C ALA A 33 1.85 -2.78 -10.15
N TYR A 34 2.60 -2.09 -9.28
CA TYR A 34 2.83 -0.64 -9.42
C TYR A 34 4.29 -0.24 -9.62
N GLY A 35 5.22 -1.19 -9.70
CA GLY A 35 6.65 -0.90 -9.83
C GLY A 35 7.26 -0.17 -8.62
N ILE A 36 6.63 -0.28 -7.44
CA ILE A 36 7.09 0.37 -6.21
C ILE A 36 8.01 -0.57 -5.46
N SER A 37 9.18 -0.09 -5.01
CA SER A 37 10.10 -0.96 -4.27
C SER A 37 9.50 -1.43 -2.94
N ARG A 38 9.80 -2.67 -2.56
CA ARG A 38 9.31 -3.30 -1.32
C ARG A 38 9.64 -2.46 -0.08
N ASN A 39 10.81 -1.82 -0.05
CA ASN A 39 11.21 -0.97 1.08
C ASN A 39 10.27 0.23 1.30
N HIS A 40 9.76 0.84 0.23
CA HIS A 40 8.76 1.91 0.36
C HIS A 40 7.42 1.35 0.83
N LEU A 41 7.00 0.22 0.27
CA LEU A 41 5.74 -0.44 0.65
C LEU A 41 5.74 -0.93 2.11
N MET A 42 6.86 -1.42 2.63
CA MET A 42 6.99 -1.79 4.05
C MET A 42 6.65 -0.61 4.98
N LYS A 43 7.18 0.58 4.68
CA LYS A 43 6.91 1.80 5.46
C LYS A 43 5.44 2.24 5.35
N VAL A 44 4.87 2.13 4.15
CA VAL A 44 3.48 2.46 3.87
C VAL A 44 2.53 1.52 4.62
N VAL A 45 2.70 0.20 4.48
CA VAL A 45 1.87 -0.82 5.15
C VAL A 45 1.99 -0.67 6.66
N SER A 46 3.20 -0.52 7.21
CA SER A 46 3.39 -0.31 8.65
C SER A 46 2.64 0.92 9.17
N LEU A 47 2.62 2.03 8.41
CA LEU A 47 1.83 3.19 8.78
C LEU A 47 0.34 2.87 8.74
N LEU A 48 -0.15 2.29 7.65
CA LEU A 48 -1.58 2.03 7.47
C LEU A 48 -2.12 1.07 8.54
N THR A 49 -1.37 0.03 8.92
CA THR A 49 -1.70 -0.85 10.05
C THR A 49 -1.73 -0.08 11.37
N ARG A 50 -0.73 0.78 11.64
CA ARG A 50 -0.73 1.60 12.87
C ARG A 50 -1.92 2.56 12.95
N LEU A 51 -2.42 3.02 11.81
CA LEU A 51 -3.60 3.87 11.71
C LEU A 51 -4.92 3.10 11.70
N GLY A 52 -4.90 1.76 11.68
CA GLY A 52 -6.09 0.91 11.69
C GLY A 52 -6.79 0.78 10.34
N TYR A 53 -6.11 1.10 9.23
CA TYR A 53 -6.67 0.91 7.89
C TYR A 53 -6.44 -0.49 7.31
N LEU A 54 -5.48 -1.23 7.87
CA LEU A 54 -5.08 -2.60 7.48
C LEU A 54 -5.06 -3.52 8.71
#